data_AF-A0A382Q289-F1
#
_entry.id   AF-A0A382Q289-F1
#
_cell.length_a   1.000
_cell.length_b   1.000
_cell.length_c   1.000
_cell.angle_alpha   90.00
_cell.angle_beta   90.00
_cell.angle_gamma   90.00
#
_symmetry.space_group_name_H-M   'P 1'
#
loop_
_entity.id
_entity.type
_entity.pdbx_description
1 polymer ?
#
loop_
_entity_poly.entity_id
_entity_poly.type
_entity_poly.pdbx_seq_one_letter_code
_entity_poly.pdbx_strand_id
1 'polypeptide(L)'
;MTELPQSVDATSDLLRSGDYLANRSLATALYLSLSLGRPLFLEGEAGVGKTEIAKVLSETLGRKLLRLQCYEGLDVTTAVYEWNYSRQMVEIRMAEAAGERDRDKLEADLFGDAFLIKRPLLQALEVQP
;
A
#
# COMPACT_ATOMS: atom_id res chain seq x y z
N MET A 1 0.13 -10.38 14.71
CA MET A 1 -0.35 -10.70 13.36
C MET A 1 -1.48 -11.70 13.50
N THR A 2 -2.66 -11.41 12.96
CA THR A 2 -3.77 -12.38 12.92
C THR A 2 -3.35 -13.56 12.04
N GLU A 3 -3.63 -14.78 12.48
CA GLU A 3 -3.36 -15.97 11.67
C GLU A 3 -4.25 -16.00 10.42
N LEU A 4 -3.71 -16.52 9.31
CA LEU A 4 -4.47 -16.71 8.08
C LEU A 4 -5.53 -17.80 8.25
N PRO A 5 -6.70 -17.69 7.59
CA PRO A 5 -7.74 -18.70 7.68
C PRO A 5 -7.24 -20.04 7.12
N GLN A 6 -7.50 -21.13 7.84
CA GLN A 6 -7.03 -22.48 7.49
C GLN A 6 -8.02 -23.29 6.65
N SER A 7 -9.16 -22.71 6.29
CA SER A 7 -10.17 -23.35 5.45
C SER A 7 -11.06 -22.32 4.74
N VAL A 8 -11.86 -22.80 3.78
CA VAL A 8 -12.87 -21.99 3.09
C VAL A 8 -13.94 -21.49 4.06
N ASP A 9 -14.35 -22.33 5.01
CA ASP A 9 -15.36 -21.95 6.02
C ASP A 9 -14.78 -20.89 6.98
N ALA A 10 -13.54 -21.07 7.45
CA ALA A 10 -12.84 -20.07 8.27
C ALA A 10 -12.66 -18.73 7.53
N THR A 11 -12.46 -18.77 6.20
CA THR A 11 -12.36 -17.56 5.38
C THR A 11 -13.72 -16.85 5.28
N SER A 12 -14.80 -17.62 5.17
CA SER A 12 -16.16 -17.07 5.17
C SER A 12 -16.52 -16.42 6.51
N ASP A 13 -16.13 -17.04 7.62
CA ASP A 13 -16.34 -16.53 8.97
C ASP A 13 -15.49 -15.27 9.23
N LEU A 14 -14.23 -15.25 8.76
CA LEU A 14 -13.37 -14.08 8.81
C LEU A 14 -14.02 -12.88 8.09
N LEU A 15 -14.48 -13.07 6.86
CA LEU A 15 -15.17 -12.02 6.10
C LEU A 15 -16.46 -11.56 6.79
N ARG A 16 -17.24 -12.51 7.34
CA ARG A 16 -18.45 -12.20 8.09
C ARG A 16 -18.17 -11.38 9.35
N SER A 17 -17.03 -11.59 10.02
CA SER A 17 -16.63 -10.82 11.20
C SER A 17 -16.34 -9.35 10.91
N GLY A 18 -16.02 -9.01 9.66
CA GLY A 18 -15.92 -7.64 9.17
C GLY A 18 -17.08 -7.24 8.26
N ASP A 19 -18.29 -7.75 8.54
CA ASP A 19 -19.54 -7.39 7.88
C ASP A 19 -19.58 -7.63 6.35
N TYR A 20 -18.77 -8.58 5.83
CA TYR A 20 -18.76 -8.97 4.43
C TYR A 20 -19.33 -10.36 4.20
N LEU A 21 -20.44 -10.45 3.47
CA LEU A 21 -21.08 -11.71 3.14
C LEU A 21 -20.55 -12.25 1.79
N ALA A 22 -19.56 -13.14 1.84
CA ALA A 22 -19.05 -13.83 0.67
C ALA A 22 -19.86 -15.09 0.33
N ASN A 23 -19.96 -15.39 -0.98
CA ASN A 23 -20.37 -16.71 -1.43
C ASN A 23 -19.19 -17.70 -1.32
N ARG A 24 -19.48 -19.00 -1.45
CA ARG A 24 -18.46 -20.04 -1.31
C ARG A 24 -17.36 -19.95 -2.37
N SER A 25 -17.67 -19.53 -3.60
CA SER A 25 -16.67 -19.40 -4.66
C SER A 25 -15.64 -18.30 -4.36
N LEU A 26 -16.08 -17.13 -3.90
CA LEU A 26 -15.20 -16.04 -3.49
C LEU A 26 -14.37 -16.42 -2.26
N ALA A 27 -15.00 -17.02 -1.24
CA ALA A 27 -14.27 -17.50 -0.07
C ALA A 27 -13.20 -18.54 -0.43
N THR A 28 -13.49 -19.42 -1.40
CA THR A 28 -12.52 -20.41 -1.89
C THR A 28 -11.36 -19.76 -2.62
N ALA A 29 -11.64 -18.83 -3.55
CA ALA A 29 -10.61 -18.13 -4.29
C ALA A 29 -9.69 -17.31 -3.37
N LEU A 30 -10.28 -16.65 -2.37
CA LEU A 30 -9.54 -15.88 -1.37
C LEU A 30 -8.71 -16.78 -0.45
N TYR A 31 -9.27 -17.88 0.05
CA TYR A 31 -8.54 -18.86 0.84
C TYR A 31 -7.29 -19.35 0.10
N LEU A 32 -7.44 -19.72 -1.18
CA LEU A 32 -6.32 -20.17 -2.02
C LEU A 32 -5.31 -19.06 -2.27
N SER A 33 -5.75 -17.83 -2.55
CA SER A 33 -4.86 -16.67 -2.71
C SER A 33 -3.99 -16.44 -1.48
N LEU A 34 -4.59 -16.43 -0.29
CA LEU A 34 -3.90 -16.26 0.98
C LEU A 34 -2.95 -17.43 1.28
N SER A 35 -3.42 -18.66 1.09
CA SER A 35 -2.64 -19.87 1.41
C SER A 35 -1.46 -20.09 0.46
N LEU A 36 -1.60 -19.70 -0.81
CA LEU A 36 -0.56 -19.87 -1.83
C LEU A 36 0.33 -18.62 -2.00
N GLY A 37 0.01 -17.52 -1.32
CA GLY A 37 0.69 -16.23 -1.52
C GLY A 37 0.58 -15.72 -2.96
N ARG A 38 -0.57 -15.94 -3.62
CA ARG A 38 -0.80 -15.55 -5.02
C ARG A 38 -1.74 -14.35 -5.10
N PRO A 39 -1.50 -13.37 -5.99
CA PRO A 39 -2.41 -12.23 -6.19
C PRO A 39 -3.81 -12.69 -6.60
N LEU A 40 -4.83 -11.98 -6.10
CA LEU A 40 -6.23 -12.20 -6.46
C LEU A 40 -6.74 -11.05 -7.31
N PHE A 41 -7.25 -11.37 -8.50
CA PHE A 41 -7.94 -10.42 -9.37
C PHE A 41 -9.45 -10.61 -9.25
N LEU A 42 -10.20 -9.51 -9.09
CA LEU A 42 -11.64 -9.53 -8.87
C LEU A 42 -12.38 -8.85 -10.02
N GLU A 43 -13.17 -9.61 -10.74
CA GLU A 43 -14.08 -9.12 -11.79
C GLU A 43 -15.54 -9.16 -11.33
N GLY A 44 -16.36 -8.25 -11.83
CA GLY A 44 -17.80 -8.21 -11.53
C GLY A 44 -18.42 -6.85 -11.77
N GLU A 45 -19.73 -6.73 -11.56
CA GLU A 45 -20.48 -5.49 -11.76
C GLU A 45 -20.12 -4.41 -10.72
N ALA A 46 -20.39 -3.15 -11.04
CA ALA A 46 -20.23 -2.06 -10.08
C ALA A 46 -21.13 -2.31 -8.84
N GLY A 47 -20.61 -2.04 -7.64
CA GLY A 47 -21.39 -2.17 -6.40
C GLY A 47 -21.42 -3.55 -5.74
N VAL A 48 -20.84 -4.60 -6.34
CA VAL A 48 -20.83 -5.98 -5.76
C VAL A 48 -19.80 -6.19 -4.63
N GLY A 49 -19.29 -5.12 -4.02
CA GLY A 49 -18.34 -5.23 -2.90
C GLY A 49 -16.88 -5.52 -3.27
N LYS A 50 -16.46 -5.37 -4.54
CA LYS A 50 -15.06 -5.58 -4.97
C LYS A 50 -14.04 -4.72 -4.22
N THR A 51 -14.40 -3.47 -3.92
CA THR A 51 -13.54 -2.56 -3.13
C THR A 51 -13.64 -2.87 -1.65
N GLU A 52 -14.80 -3.31 -1.19
CA GLU A 52 -15.08 -3.51 0.22
C GLU A 52 -14.32 -4.70 0.80
N ILE A 53 -14.19 -5.79 0.03
CA ILE A 53 -13.42 -6.96 0.46
C ILE A 53 -11.97 -6.62 0.83
N ALA A 54 -11.34 -5.67 0.14
CA ALA A 54 -9.98 -5.24 0.43
C ALA A 54 -9.88 -4.52 1.78
N LYS A 55 -10.89 -3.71 2.13
CA LYS A 55 -10.97 -3.05 3.45
C LYS A 55 -11.18 -4.07 4.55
N VAL A 56 -12.16 -4.95 4.36
CA VAL A 56 -12.52 -5.98 5.34
C VAL A 56 -11.34 -6.91 5.61
N LEU A 57 -10.60 -7.32 4.57
CA LEU A 57 -9.38 -8.11 4.74
C LEU A 57 -8.29 -7.35 5.48
N SER A 58 -8.10 -6.08 5.16
CA SER A 58 -7.13 -5.24 5.86
C SER A 58 -7.43 -5.14 7.35
N GLU A 59 -8.69 -4.90 7.70
CA GLU A 59 -9.15 -4.75 9.08
C GLU A 59 -9.09 -6.08 9.84
N THR A 60 -9.67 -7.14 9.29
CA THR A 60 -9.75 -8.46 9.93
C THR A 60 -8.38 -9.14 10.08
N LEU A 61 -7.47 -8.95 9.13
CA LEU A 61 -6.11 -9.49 9.19
C LEU A 61 -5.10 -8.55 9.88
N GLY A 62 -5.52 -7.35 10.28
CA GLY A 62 -4.64 -6.33 10.87
C GLY A 62 -3.50 -5.92 9.94
N ARG A 63 -3.78 -5.83 8.63
CA ARG A 63 -2.82 -5.43 7.59
C ARG A 63 -3.06 -3.95 7.21
N LYS A 64 -2.07 -3.32 6.60
CA LYS A 64 -2.21 -1.95 6.04
C LYS A 64 -2.86 -2.04 4.66
N LEU A 65 -3.95 -1.29 4.45
CA LEU A 65 -4.55 -1.14 3.12
C LEU A 65 -3.81 -0.05 2.33
N LEU A 66 -3.15 -0.45 1.26
CA LEU A 66 -2.55 0.47 0.29
C LEU A 66 -3.48 0.59 -0.91
N ARG A 67 -3.90 1.83 -1.21
CA ARG A 67 -4.82 2.11 -2.33
C ARG A 67 -4.07 2.84 -3.45
N LEU A 68 -3.99 2.19 -4.61
CA LEU A 68 -3.60 2.83 -5.87
C LEU A 68 -4.85 2.97 -6.74
N GLN A 69 -5.17 4.20 -7.14
CA GLN A 69 -6.26 4.44 -8.07
C GLN A 69 -5.72 4.48 -9.49
N CYS A 70 -6.20 3.57 -10.34
CA CYS A 70 -5.83 3.53 -11.76
C CYS A 70 -6.78 4.41 -12.57
N TYR A 71 -6.21 5.35 -13.31
CA TYR A 71 -6.91 6.25 -14.22
C TYR A 71 -6.00 6.57 -15.42
N GLU A 72 -6.57 7.14 -16.48
CA GLU A 72 -5.80 7.54 -17.65
C GLU A 72 -4.82 8.66 -17.29
N GLY A 73 -3.54 8.46 -17.59
CA GLY A 73 -2.47 9.39 -17.20
C GLY A 73 -1.86 9.12 -15.81
N LEU A 74 -2.15 7.97 -15.20
CA LEU A 74 -1.32 7.48 -14.08
C LEU A 74 0.13 7.32 -14.54
N ASP A 75 1.07 7.91 -13.81
CA ASP A 75 2.49 7.88 -14.12
C ASP A 75 3.33 7.25 -12.99
N VAL A 76 4.62 7.04 -13.25
CA VAL A 76 5.55 6.45 -12.28
C VAL A 76 5.69 7.33 -11.03
N THR A 77 5.67 8.65 -11.20
CA THR A 77 5.83 9.65 -10.12
C THR A 77 4.69 9.58 -9.10
N THR A 78 3.47 9.36 -9.57
CA THR A 78 2.27 9.25 -8.73
C THR A 78 2.03 7.84 -8.21
N ALA A 79 2.54 6.81 -8.90
CA ALA A 79 2.37 5.42 -8.51
C ALA A 79 3.48 4.89 -7.58
N VAL A 80 4.75 5.25 -7.81
CA VAL A 80 5.94 4.67 -7.14
C VAL A 80 6.53 5.63 -6.12
N TYR A 81 7.09 6.77 -6.54
CA TYR A 81 7.60 7.80 -5.63
C TYR A 81 7.83 9.13 -6.34
N GLU A 82 7.93 10.21 -5.57
CA GLU A 82 8.42 11.51 -6.03
C GLU A 82 9.38 12.13 -5.01
N TRP A 83 10.27 12.99 -5.48
CA TRP A 83 11.11 13.80 -4.59
C TRP A 83 10.36 15.04 -4.10
N ASN A 84 10.45 15.31 -2.81
CA ASN A 84 9.87 16.51 -2.20
C ASN A 84 10.78 17.73 -2.43
N TYR A 85 10.73 18.26 -3.65
CA TYR A 85 11.53 19.43 -4.03
C TYR A 85 11.26 20.64 -3.13
N SER A 86 10.01 20.85 -2.69
CA SER A 86 9.67 21.95 -1.77
C SER A 86 10.43 21.83 -0.45
N ARG A 87 10.51 20.62 0.13
CA ARG A 87 11.26 20.37 1.36
C ARG A 87 12.77 20.48 1.13
N GLN A 88 13.28 19.97 0.02
CA GLN A 88 14.70 20.12 -0.36
C GLN A 88 15.10 21.59 -0.45
N MET A 89 14.28 22.43 -1.09
CA MET A 89 14.55 23.87 -1.20
C MET A 89 14.57 24.57 0.15
N VAL A 90 13.69 24.19 1.09
CA VAL A 90 13.71 24.74 2.46
C VAL A 90 15.00 24.36 3.18
N GLU A 91 15.44 23.12 3.05
CA GLU A 91 16.68 22.64 3.68
C GLU A 91 17.91 23.40 3.15
N ILE A 92 18.00 23.56 1.83
CA ILE A 92 19.08 24.35 1.19
C ILE A 92 19.11 25.78 1.75
N ARG A 93 17.95 26.43 1.87
CA ARG A 93 17.87 27.80 2.42
C ARG A 93 18.29 27.89 3.88
N MET A 94 17.93 26.90 4.69
CA MET A 94 18.35 26.83 6.09
C MET A 94 19.86 26.61 6.21
N ALA A 95 20.43 25.70 5.43
CA ALA A 95 21.87 25.45 5.38
C ALA A 95 22.65 26.69 4.93
N GLU A 96 22.17 27.39 3.89
CA GLU A 96 22.74 28.68 3.44
C GLU A 96 22.76 29.73 4.57
N ALA A 97 21.65 29.85 5.31
CA ALA A 97 21.53 30.81 6.42
C ALA A 97 22.38 30.44 7.64
N ALA A 98 22.57 29.14 7.90
CA ALA A 98 23.43 28.63 8.96
C ALA A 98 24.93 28.73 8.63
N GLY A 99 25.27 29.08 7.39
CA GLY A 99 26.66 29.18 6.93
C GLY A 99 27.30 27.82 6.67
N GLU A 100 26.50 26.79 6.45
CA GLU A 100 26.97 25.44 6.14
C GLU A 100 27.49 25.39 4.70
N ARG A 101 28.77 25.02 4.54
CA ARG A 101 29.47 25.05 3.24
C ARG A 101 29.89 23.67 2.74
N ASP A 102 29.52 22.62 3.47
CA ASP A 102 29.86 21.25 3.11
C ASP A 102 28.87 20.75 2.05
N ARG A 103 29.22 21.03 0.79
CA ARG A 103 28.39 20.71 -0.39
C ARG A 103 28.12 19.21 -0.52
N ASP A 104 29.13 18.39 -0.25
CA ASP A 104 29.04 16.95 -0.46
C ASP A 104 28.10 16.31 0.57
N LYS A 105 28.09 16.81 1.82
CA LYS A 105 27.10 16.39 2.83
C LYS A 105 25.69 16.85 2.47
N LEU A 106 25.54 18.11 2.06
CA LEU A 106 24.23 18.65 1.68
C LEU A 106 23.63 17.88 0.50
N GLU A 107 24.43 17.53 -0.51
CA GLU A 107 23.96 16.74 -1.66
C GLU A 107 23.53 15.33 -1.26
N ALA A 108 24.31 14.64 -0.42
CA ALA A 108 23.97 13.31 0.07
C ALA A 108 22.67 13.29 0.90
N ASP A 109 22.46 14.32 1.73
CA ASP A 109 21.27 14.41 2.58
C ASP A 109 20.00 14.73 1.78
N LEU A 110 20.10 15.59 0.75
CA LEU A 110 18.96 16.01 -0.07
C LEU A 110 18.35 14.86 -0.89
N PHE A 111 19.15 13.90 -1.33
CA PHE A 111 18.69 12.72 -2.09
C PHE A 111 18.53 11.47 -1.21
N GLY A 112 18.28 11.66 0.09
CA GLY A 112 17.96 10.59 1.02
C GLY A 112 16.46 10.27 1.13
N ASP A 113 16.15 9.12 1.72
CA ASP A 113 14.78 8.62 1.98
C ASP A 113 13.86 9.65 2.68
N ALA A 114 14.45 10.57 3.47
CA ALA A 114 13.72 11.64 4.15
C ALA A 114 13.00 12.61 3.21
N PHE A 115 13.50 12.78 1.98
CA PHE A 115 12.91 13.66 0.97
C PHE A 115 12.06 12.90 -0.04
N LEU A 116 11.94 11.59 0.09
CA LEU A 116 11.22 10.74 -0.85
C LEU A 116 9.77 10.55 -0.39
N ILE A 117 8.82 11.05 -1.19
CA ILE A 117 7.39 10.84 -0.98
C ILE A 117 7.05 9.47 -1.57
N LYS A 118 6.95 8.47 -0.68
CA LYS A 118 6.62 7.09 -1.06
C LYS A 118 5.17 6.99 -1.48
N ARG A 119 4.90 6.58 -2.71
CA ARG A 119 3.54 6.35 -3.24
C ARG A 119 3.11 4.89 -3.02
N PRO A 120 1.86 4.50 -3.32
CA PRO A 120 1.33 3.20 -2.94
C PRO A 120 2.17 1.98 -3.40
N LEU A 121 2.81 2.03 -4.58
CA LEU A 121 3.61 0.91 -5.05
C LEU A 121 4.92 0.74 -4.27
N LEU A 122 5.66 1.83 -4.03
CA LEU A 122 6.89 1.73 -3.22
C LEU A 122 6.56 1.30 -1.79
N GLN A 123 5.49 1.85 -1.21
CA GLN A 123 5.01 1.41 0.10
C GLN A 123 4.68 -0.09 0.12
N ALA A 124 4.13 -0.65 -0.96
CA ALA A 124 3.80 -2.08 -1.03
C ALA A 124 5.04 -2.97 -1.11
N LEU A 125 6.12 -2.49 -1.74
CA LEU A 125 7.38 -3.23 -1.89
C LEU A 125 8.24 -3.21 -0.61
N GLU A 126 8.14 -2.15 0.19
CA GLU A 126 8.91 -2.02 1.44
C GLU A 126 8.28 -2.73 2.64
N VAL A 127 6.98 -3.04 2.57
CA VAL A 127 6.30 -3.84 3.59
C VAL A 127 6.86 -5.26 3.53
N GLN A 128 7.83 -5.55 4.39
CA GLN A 128 8.30 -6.92 4.61
C GLN A 128 7.14 -7.80 5.14
N PRO A 129 7.08 -9.08 4.72
CA PRO A 129 5.94 -9.98 4.95
C PRO A 129 5.56 -10.21 6.42
#